data_AF-A0AAW8F1X4-F1
#
_entry.id   AF-A0AAW8F1X4-F1
#
_cell.length_a   1.000
_cell.length_b   1.000
_cell.length_c   1.000
_cell.angle_alpha   90.00
_cell.angle_beta   90.00
_cell.angle_gamma   90.00
#
_symmetry.space_group_name_H-M   'P 1'
#
loop_
_entity.id
_entity.type
_entity.pdbx_description
1 polymer ?
#
loop_
_entity_poly.entity_id
_entity_poly.type
_entity_poly.pdbx_seq_one_letter_code
_entity_poly.pdbx_strand_id
1 'polypeptide(L)'
;MSMGSVSEVEVSADIKPARTAVLDAVRAAAARRRRADSERCRQRVLDVLATMRRSRTLLSDVEITRRAEVNPQYLQRHRDLKAEAEAVRAHLASDRPRVAAAASARKEAALEVENRMLLEQNTALRRDLTEAQAQLGALRIQELGARARDGLGLPAERDAEMAELRKQRDAALAASQRTEADLTALRNVNQRLMVENSRLLEAAALAPAE
;
A
#
# COMPACT_ATOMS: atom_id res chain seq x y z
N MET A 1 39.24 -4.39 -39.70
CA MET A 1 38.87 -4.48 -38.27
C MET A 1 38.43 -3.10 -37.79
N SER A 2 37.52 -3.08 -36.81
CA SER A 2 36.91 -1.93 -36.13
C SER A 2 35.66 -1.34 -36.76
N MET A 3 34.54 -2.01 -36.46
CA MET A 3 33.19 -1.45 -36.42
C MET A 3 33.07 -0.64 -35.13
N GLY A 4 32.94 0.68 -35.23
CA GLY A 4 32.57 1.56 -34.12
C GLY A 4 31.09 1.90 -34.21
N SER A 5 30.25 1.07 -33.59
CA SER A 5 28.81 1.30 -33.44
C SER A 5 28.58 2.50 -32.52
N VAL A 6 28.16 3.62 -33.11
CA VAL A 6 27.64 4.77 -32.36
C VAL A 6 26.31 4.37 -31.76
N SER A 7 26.29 4.33 -30.43
CA SER A 7 25.12 4.10 -29.59
C SER A 7 24.12 5.24 -29.74
N GLU A 8 23.28 5.19 -30.76
CA GLU A 8 21.97 5.83 -30.72
C GLU A 8 21.00 4.94 -29.93
N VAL A 9 20.02 5.57 -29.29
CA VAL A 9 18.87 4.97 -28.57
C VAL A 9 19.06 4.71 -27.06
N GLU A 10 19.29 5.78 -26.28
CA GLU A 10 18.81 5.86 -24.88
C GLU A 10 18.16 7.22 -24.52
N VAL A 11 17.75 8.02 -25.51
CA VAL A 11 17.13 9.34 -25.26
C VAL A 11 15.59 9.27 -25.16
N SER A 12 14.96 8.13 -25.50
CA SER A 12 13.50 8.06 -25.71
C SER A 12 12.66 7.87 -24.44
N ALA A 13 13.25 7.33 -23.36
CA ALA A 13 12.52 7.04 -22.12
C ALA A 13 12.42 8.25 -21.18
N ASP A 14 13.44 9.12 -21.15
CA ASP A 14 13.56 10.22 -20.18
C ASP A 14 12.84 11.52 -20.62
N ILE A 15 12.56 11.66 -21.92
CA ILE A 15 11.82 12.81 -22.48
C ILE A 15 10.32 12.76 -22.10
N LYS A 16 9.75 11.56 -21.96
CA LYS A 16 8.32 11.37 -21.65
C LYS A 16 7.92 11.85 -20.25
N PRO A 17 8.61 11.48 -19.15
CA PRO A 17 8.29 11.98 -17.81
C PRO A 17 8.54 13.48 -17.67
N ALA A 18 9.55 14.03 -18.37
CA ALA A 18 9.81 15.46 -18.42
C ALA A 18 8.65 16.22 -19.11
N ARG A 19 8.12 15.70 -20.22
CA ARG A 19 6.99 16.31 -20.93
C ARG A 19 5.70 16.29 -20.11
N THR A 20 5.41 15.21 -19.38
CA THR A 20 4.24 15.15 -18.47
C THR A 20 4.39 16.12 -17.30
N ALA A 21 5.57 16.21 -16.70
CA ALA A 21 5.85 17.16 -15.62
C ALA A 21 5.70 18.63 -16.08
N VAL A 22 6.14 18.97 -17.30
CA VAL A 22 5.95 20.30 -17.89
C VAL A 22 4.46 20.59 -18.12
N LEU A 23 3.69 19.63 -18.66
CA LEU A 23 2.26 19.82 -18.88
C LEU A 23 1.49 19.99 -17.56
N ASP A 24 1.84 19.23 -16.53
CA ASP A 24 1.21 19.36 -15.21
C ASP A 24 1.61 20.66 -14.51
N ALA A 25 2.85 21.11 -14.67
CA ALA A 25 3.29 22.42 -14.21
C ALA A 25 2.53 23.56 -14.91
N VAL A 26 2.30 23.47 -16.22
CA VAL A 26 1.51 24.44 -17.00
C VAL A 26 0.04 24.41 -16.55
N ARG A 27 -0.55 23.25 -16.34
CA ARG A 27 -1.92 23.12 -15.80
C ARG A 27 -2.03 23.74 -14.41
N ALA A 28 -1.06 23.48 -13.53
CA ALA A 28 -1.01 24.05 -12.19
C ALA A 28 -0.82 25.58 -12.22
N ALA A 29 0.00 26.09 -13.15
CA ALA A 29 0.19 27.53 -13.34
C ALA A 29 -1.09 28.20 -13.88
N ALA A 30 -1.77 27.58 -14.85
CA ALA A 30 -3.05 28.05 -15.36
C ALA A 30 -4.14 28.05 -14.28
N ALA A 31 -4.20 27.00 -13.45
CA ALA A 31 -5.12 26.94 -12.31
C ALA A 31 -4.84 28.06 -11.29
N ARG A 32 -3.55 28.33 -10.97
CA ARG A 32 -3.15 29.45 -10.10
C ARG A 32 -3.58 30.81 -10.65
N ARG A 33 -3.36 31.06 -11.95
CA ARG A 33 -3.80 32.31 -12.59
C ARG A 33 -5.31 32.49 -12.51
N ARG A 34 -6.09 31.45 -12.82
CA ARG A 34 -7.56 31.49 -12.71
C ARG A 34 -8.05 31.77 -11.28
N ARG A 35 -7.39 31.20 -10.26
CA ARG A 35 -7.70 31.49 -8.85
C ARG A 35 -7.41 32.95 -8.53
N ALA A 36 -6.23 33.44 -8.88
CA ALA A 36 -5.85 34.84 -8.66
C ALA A 36 -6.78 35.84 -9.37
N ASP A 37 -7.19 35.55 -10.62
CA ASP A 37 -8.16 36.39 -11.34
C ASP A 37 -9.55 36.35 -10.68
N SER A 38 -9.96 35.20 -10.15
CA SER A 38 -11.22 35.06 -9.41
C SER A 38 -11.20 35.84 -8.09
N GLU A 39 -10.07 35.81 -7.38
CA GLU A 39 -9.84 36.57 -6.15
C GLU A 39 -9.83 38.08 -6.42
N ARG A 40 -9.18 38.53 -7.50
CA ARG A 40 -9.23 39.94 -7.92
C ARG A 40 -10.65 40.39 -8.24
N CYS A 41 -11.43 39.58 -8.97
CA CYS A 41 -12.84 39.87 -9.23
C CYS A 41 -13.64 40.00 -7.92
N ARG A 42 -13.44 39.07 -6.97
CA ARG A 42 -14.05 39.09 -5.65
C ARG A 42 -13.70 40.38 -4.90
N GLN A 43 -12.42 40.75 -4.88
CA GLN A 43 -11.94 41.94 -4.17
C GLN A 43 -12.57 43.23 -4.72
N ARG A 44 -12.66 43.38 -6.04
CA ARG A 44 -13.31 44.56 -6.65
C ARG A 44 -14.78 44.70 -6.23
N VAL A 45 -15.51 43.59 -6.12
CA VAL A 45 -16.90 43.60 -5.62
C VAL A 45 -16.93 44.06 -4.15
N LEU A 46 -16.04 43.52 -3.31
CA LEU A 46 -15.95 43.92 -1.90
C LEU A 46 -15.60 45.41 -1.74
N ASP A 47 -14.71 45.95 -2.57
CA ASP A 47 -14.34 47.36 -2.56
C ASP A 47 -15.54 48.26 -2.95
N VAL A 48 -16.36 47.82 -3.91
CA VAL A 48 -17.63 48.49 -4.25
C VAL A 48 -18.62 48.42 -3.09
N LEU A 49 -18.74 47.29 -2.40
CA LEU A 49 -19.60 47.20 -1.21
C LEU A 49 -19.09 48.06 -0.05
N ALA A 50 -17.77 48.18 0.12
CA ALA A 50 -17.16 49.04 1.13
C ALA A 50 -17.35 50.53 0.82
N THR A 51 -17.25 50.93 -0.46
CA THR A 51 -17.62 52.29 -0.88
C THR A 51 -19.10 52.55 -0.66
N MET A 52 -19.98 51.60 -0.97
CA MET A 52 -21.43 51.66 -0.71
C MET A 52 -21.74 51.93 0.78
N ARG A 53 -21.02 51.27 1.70
CA ARG A 53 -21.12 51.52 3.15
C ARG A 53 -20.67 52.93 3.53
N ARG A 54 -19.55 53.40 2.98
CA ARG A 54 -18.97 54.73 3.30
C ARG A 54 -19.81 55.89 2.77
N SER A 55 -20.28 55.79 1.53
CA SER A 55 -21.10 56.83 0.88
C SER A 55 -22.58 56.77 1.29
N ARG A 56 -23.01 55.67 1.93
CA ARG A 56 -24.41 55.38 2.27
C ARG A 56 -25.37 55.40 1.06
N THR A 57 -24.85 55.14 -0.13
CA THR A 57 -25.66 55.07 -1.36
C THR A 57 -26.16 53.65 -1.57
N LEU A 58 -27.45 53.45 -1.84
CA LEU A 58 -27.98 52.14 -2.22
C LEU A 58 -27.66 51.85 -3.69
N LEU A 59 -27.02 50.72 -3.97
CA LEU A 59 -26.75 50.23 -5.33
C LEU A 59 -27.49 48.91 -5.57
N SER A 60 -28.02 48.77 -6.79
CA SER A 60 -28.55 47.51 -7.31
C SER A 60 -27.44 46.53 -7.70
N ASP A 61 -27.77 45.25 -7.86
CA ASP A 61 -26.81 44.20 -8.27
C ASP A 61 -26.14 44.50 -9.62
N VAL A 62 -26.89 45.12 -10.54
CA VAL A 62 -26.38 45.54 -11.85
C VAL A 62 -25.36 46.67 -11.71
N GLU A 63 -25.61 47.63 -10.83
CA GLU A 63 -24.67 48.73 -10.58
C GLU A 63 -23.42 48.26 -9.85
N ILE A 64 -23.55 47.32 -8.90
CA ILE A 64 -22.41 46.72 -8.20
C ILE A 64 -21.51 45.99 -9.19
N THR A 65 -22.07 45.13 -10.04
CA THR A 65 -21.30 44.39 -11.06
C THR A 65 -20.66 45.31 -12.09
N ARG A 66 -21.37 46.36 -12.53
CA ARG A 66 -20.84 47.38 -13.43
C ARG A 66 -19.66 48.14 -12.83
N ARG A 67 -19.77 48.61 -11.58
CA ARG A 67 -18.70 49.37 -10.89
C ARG A 67 -17.50 48.48 -10.52
N ALA A 68 -17.73 47.20 -10.27
CA ALA A 68 -16.68 46.24 -9.98
C ALA A 68 -16.01 45.67 -11.25
N GLU A 69 -16.47 46.07 -12.44
CA GLU A 69 -15.99 45.58 -13.74
C GLU A 69 -16.01 44.04 -13.82
N VAL A 70 -17.11 43.44 -13.36
CA VAL A 70 -17.33 41.98 -13.40
C VAL A 70 -18.56 41.65 -14.25
N ASN A 71 -18.66 40.39 -14.66
CA ASN A 71 -19.81 39.90 -15.41
C ASN A 71 -21.13 40.16 -14.64
N PRO A 72 -22.21 40.60 -15.29
CA PRO A 72 -23.52 40.80 -14.64
C PRO A 72 -24.05 39.59 -13.88
N GLN A 73 -23.71 38.37 -14.33
CA GLN A 73 -24.10 37.12 -13.66
C GLN A 73 -23.22 36.75 -12.46
N TYR A 74 -22.15 37.50 -12.20
CA TYR A 74 -21.15 37.13 -11.20
C TYR A 74 -21.75 37.03 -9.79
N LEU A 75 -22.55 38.01 -9.37
CA LEU A 75 -23.25 37.96 -8.08
C LEU A 75 -24.26 36.81 -7.99
N GLN A 76 -24.87 36.38 -9.10
CA GLN A 76 -25.79 35.24 -9.09
C GLN A 76 -25.04 33.92 -8.87
N ARG A 77 -23.84 33.79 -9.41
CA ARG A 77 -22.97 32.61 -9.24
C ARG A 77 -22.33 32.57 -7.85
N HIS A 78 -22.08 33.72 -7.25
CA HIS A 78 -21.44 33.87 -5.94
C HIS A 78 -22.44 34.31 -4.87
N ARG A 79 -23.18 33.34 -4.32
CA ARG A 79 -24.23 33.57 -3.31
C ARG A 79 -23.73 34.27 -2.06
N ASP A 80 -22.48 34.03 -1.67
CA ASP A 80 -21.82 34.69 -0.54
C ASP A 80 -21.70 36.21 -0.75
N LEU A 81 -21.25 36.64 -1.93
CA LEU A 81 -21.15 38.06 -2.30
C LEU A 81 -22.53 38.72 -2.42
N LYS A 82 -23.51 37.97 -2.93
CA LYS A 82 -24.90 38.44 -3.00
C LYS A 82 -25.49 38.67 -1.61
N ALA A 83 -25.33 37.71 -0.71
CA ALA A 83 -25.75 37.85 0.69
C ALA A 83 -25.00 39.01 1.37
N GLU A 84 -23.73 39.24 1.00
CA GLU A 84 -22.99 40.39 1.50
C GLU A 84 -23.62 41.72 1.06
N ALA A 85 -23.88 41.87 -0.24
CA ALA A 85 -24.53 43.05 -0.82
C ALA A 85 -25.91 43.32 -0.21
N GLU A 86 -26.73 42.28 -0.04
CA GLU A 86 -28.05 42.38 0.58
C GLU A 86 -27.99 42.84 2.03
N ALA A 87 -27.05 42.32 2.84
CA ALA A 87 -26.91 42.82 4.21
C ALA A 87 -26.44 44.27 4.25
N VAL A 88 -25.58 44.72 3.32
CA VAL A 88 -25.23 46.15 3.25
C VAL A 88 -26.47 46.99 2.91
N ARG A 89 -27.28 46.56 1.93
CA ARG A 89 -28.54 47.24 1.60
C ARG A 89 -29.50 47.28 2.79
N ALA A 90 -29.67 46.16 3.49
CA ALA A 90 -30.53 46.07 4.67
C ALA A 90 -30.03 46.98 5.81
N HIS A 91 -28.72 47.05 6.04
CA HIS A 91 -28.13 47.96 7.03
C HIS A 91 -28.35 49.43 6.67
N LEU A 92 -28.16 49.80 5.39
CA LEU A 92 -28.41 51.16 4.92
C LEU A 92 -29.89 51.53 5.00
N ALA A 93 -30.78 50.57 4.77
CA ALA A 93 -32.23 50.75 4.89
C ALA A 93 -32.76 50.65 6.34
N SER A 94 -31.89 50.38 7.34
CA SER A 94 -32.27 50.12 8.74
C SER A 94 -33.31 48.99 8.91
N ASP A 95 -33.35 48.05 7.97
CA ASP A 95 -34.33 46.97 7.90
C ASP A 95 -33.85 45.77 8.73
N ARG A 96 -34.11 45.81 10.05
CA ARG A 96 -33.66 44.80 11.02
C ARG A 96 -33.95 43.34 10.63
N PRO A 97 -35.16 42.95 10.17
CA PRO A 97 -35.41 41.56 9.77
C PRO A 97 -34.59 41.16 8.53
N ARG A 98 -34.40 42.05 7.55
CA ARG A 98 -33.52 41.77 6.40
C ARG A 98 -32.05 41.67 6.79
N VAL A 99 -31.57 42.45 7.76
CA VAL A 99 -30.21 42.33 8.30
C VAL A 99 -30.01 40.96 8.95
N ALA A 100 -30.96 40.49 9.74
CA ALA A 100 -30.90 39.18 10.39
C ALA A 100 -30.89 38.03 9.36
N ALA A 101 -31.75 38.09 8.34
CA ALA A 101 -31.79 37.09 7.26
C ALA A 101 -30.49 37.05 6.43
N ALA A 102 -29.90 38.21 6.15
CA ALA A 102 -28.62 38.24 5.44
C ALA A 102 -27.46 37.73 6.32
N ALA A 103 -27.51 37.94 7.64
CA ALA A 103 -26.54 37.37 8.57
C ALA A 103 -26.65 35.84 8.68
N SER A 104 -27.87 35.27 8.67
CA SER A 104 -28.06 33.82 8.65
C SER A 104 -27.58 33.22 7.32
N ALA A 105 -27.94 33.82 6.18
CA ALA A 105 -27.48 33.36 4.87
C ALA A 105 -25.95 33.35 4.74
N ARG A 106 -25.25 34.34 5.32
CA ARG A 106 -23.78 34.35 5.38
C ARG A 106 -23.21 33.20 6.22
N LYS A 107 -23.83 32.90 7.36
CA LYS A 107 -23.42 31.77 8.21
C LYS A 107 -23.64 30.43 7.50
N GLU A 108 -24.79 30.24 6.86
CA GLU A 108 -25.10 29.05 6.09
C GLU A 108 -24.10 28.86 4.93
N ALA A 109 -23.82 29.92 4.16
CA ALA A 109 -22.83 29.86 3.09
C ALA A 109 -21.42 29.51 3.60
N ALA A 110 -21.01 30.02 4.77
CA ALA A 110 -19.74 29.67 5.38
C ALA A 110 -19.69 28.18 5.78
N LEU A 111 -20.75 27.67 6.40
CA LEU A 111 -20.87 26.27 6.80
C LEU A 111 -20.93 25.33 5.59
N GLU A 112 -21.55 25.73 4.47
CA GLU A 112 -21.55 24.94 3.23
C GLU A 112 -20.14 24.80 2.63
N VAL A 113 -19.33 25.87 2.68
CA VAL A 113 -17.94 25.84 2.23
C VAL A 113 -17.10 24.94 3.13
N GLU A 114 -17.26 25.06 4.45
CA GLU A 114 -16.55 24.21 5.42
C GLU A 114 -16.93 22.73 5.27
N ASN A 115 -18.22 22.41 5.16
CA ASN A 115 -18.68 21.04 4.93
C ASN A 115 -18.12 20.46 3.64
N ARG A 116 -18.07 21.24 2.55
CA ARG A 116 -17.46 20.77 1.29
C ARG A 116 -15.98 20.47 1.47
N MET A 117 -15.24 21.36 2.14
CA MET A 117 -13.82 21.16 2.42
C MET A 117 -13.59 19.91 3.29
N LEU A 118 -14.38 19.72 4.34
CA LEU A 118 -14.28 18.54 5.21
C LEU A 118 -14.61 17.24 4.46
N LEU A 119 -15.61 17.25 3.57
CA LEU A 119 -15.91 16.11 2.70
C LEU A 119 -14.76 15.80 1.75
N GLU A 120 -14.18 16.81 1.11
CA GLU A 120 -12.99 16.65 0.26
C GLU A 120 -11.82 16.03 1.04
N GLN A 121 -11.51 16.55 2.23
CA GLN A 121 -10.49 16.00 3.13
C GLN A 121 -10.81 14.56 3.52
N ASN A 122 -12.07 14.25 3.86
CA ASN A 122 -12.47 12.89 4.22
C ASN A 122 -12.27 11.92 3.06
N THR A 123 -12.58 12.33 1.82
CA THR A 123 -12.33 11.49 0.64
C THR A 123 -10.85 11.28 0.38
N ALA A 124 -10.00 12.29 0.60
CA ALA A 124 -8.55 12.16 0.48
C ALA A 124 -8.00 11.16 1.51
N LEU A 125 -8.34 11.36 2.78
CA LEU A 125 -7.91 10.46 3.87
C LEU A 125 -8.36 9.01 3.66
N ARG A 126 -9.56 8.79 3.11
CA ARG A 126 -10.02 7.43 2.76
C ARG A 126 -9.17 6.80 1.67
N ARG A 127 -8.78 7.57 0.64
CA ARG A 127 -7.88 7.06 -0.42
C ARG A 127 -6.51 6.72 0.16
N ASP A 128 -5.94 7.60 0.97
CA ASP A 128 -4.64 7.36 1.61
C ASP A 128 -4.68 6.12 2.52
N LEU A 129 -5.77 5.92 3.27
CA LEU A 129 -5.97 4.74 4.09
C LEU A 129 -6.04 3.46 3.24
N THR A 130 -6.77 3.47 2.12
CA THR A 130 -6.81 2.32 1.22
C THR A 130 -5.46 2.03 0.58
N GLU A 131 -4.68 3.05 0.25
CA GLU A 131 -3.33 2.90 -0.29
C GLU A 131 -2.37 2.32 0.75
N ALA A 132 -2.38 2.85 1.98
CA ALA A 132 -1.58 2.33 3.08
C ALA A 132 -1.93 0.87 3.41
N GLN A 133 -3.21 0.51 3.37
CA GLN A 133 -3.65 -0.89 3.53
C GLN A 133 -3.13 -1.79 2.40
N ALA A 134 -3.17 -1.32 1.15
CA ALA A 134 -2.62 -2.06 0.01
C ALA A 134 -1.11 -2.25 0.14
N GLN A 135 -0.37 -1.21 0.55
CA GLN A 135 1.06 -1.28 0.81
C GLN A 135 1.39 -2.27 1.93
N LEU A 136 0.65 -2.23 3.04
CA LEU A 136 0.83 -3.17 4.16
C LEU A 136 0.52 -4.62 3.73
N GLY A 137 -0.53 -4.82 2.92
CA GLY A 137 -0.84 -6.11 2.32
C GLY A 137 0.30 -6.63 1.42
N ALA A 138 0.86 -5.77 0.57
CA ALA A 138 1.98 -6.12 -0.29
C ALA A 138 3.24 -6.49 0.51
N LEU A 139 3.60 -5.69 1.52
CA LEU A 139 4.71 -5.99 2.42
C LEU A 139 4.49 -7.32 3.15
N ARG A 140 3.26 -7.58 3.62
CA ARG A 140 2.93 -8.83 4.31
C ARG A 140 3.09 -10.04 3.39
N ILE A 141 2.64 -9.95 2.14
CA ILE A 141 2.82 -11.01 1.14
C ILE A 141 4.32 -11.22 0.87
N GLN A 142 5.11 -10.15 0.76
CA GLN A 142 6.55 -10.24 0.58
C GLN A 142 7.25 -10.91 1.76
N GLU A 143 6.93 -10.53 3.00
CA GLU A 143 7.46 -11.15 4.22
C GLU A 143 7.11 -12.64 4.30
N LEU A 144 5.84 -12.99 4.06
CA LEU A 144 5.40 -14.38 4.07
C LEU A 144 6.06 -15.18 2.94
N GLY A 145 6.20 -14.59 1.76
CA GLY A 145 6.90 -15.20 0.63
C GLY A 145 8.40 -15.38 0.88
N ALA A 146 9.04 -14.45 1.60
CA ALA A 146 10.43 -14.58 2.04
C ALA A 146 10.58 -15.69 3.08
N ARG A 147 9.75 -15.69 4.13
CA ARG A 147 9.74 -16.76 5.16
C ARG A 147 9.44 -18.13 4.59
N ALA A 148 8.53 -18.23 3.61
CA ALA A 148 8.24 -19.48 2.92
C ALA A 148 9.46 -19.95 2.12
N ARG A 149 10.15 -19.06 1.41
CA ARG A 149 11.40 -19.40 0.69
C ARG A 149 12.53 -19.80 1.63
N ASP A 150 12.70 -19.09 2.74
CA ASP A 150 13.73 -19.40 3.74
C ASP A 150 13.41 -20.71 4.49
N GLY A 151 12.14 -20.96 4.81
CA GLY A 151 11.67 -22.21 5.42
C GLY A 151 11.66 -23.41 4.45
N LEU A 152 11.57 -23.15 3.14
CA LEU A 152 11.74 -24.13 2.05
C LEU A 152 13.19 -24.18 1.53
N GLY A 153 14.15 -23.57 2.23
CA GLY A 153 15.56 -23.49 1.82
C GLY A 153 16.40 -24.73 2.15
N LEU A 154 15.89 -25.67 2.95
CA LEU A 154 16.60 -26.88 3.35
C LEU A 154 16.13 -28.22 2.75
N PRO A 155 15.29 -28.33 1.69
CA PRO A 155 14.87 -29.64 1.19
C PRO A 155 16.07 -30.43 0.66
N ALA A 156 17.04 -29.79 0.00
CA ALA A 156 18.23 -30.49 -0.49
C ALA A 156 19.15 -30.99 0.63
N GLU A 157 19.38 -30.18 1.68
CA GLU A 157 20.19 -30.58 2.83
C GLU A 157 19.48 -31.65 3.67
N ARG A 158 18.17 -31.49 3.90
CA ARG A 158 17.33 -32.46 4.59
C ARG A 158 17.20 -33.77 3.81
N ASP A 159 17.13 -33.72 2.49
CA ASP A 159 17.09 -34.92 1.64
C ASP A 159 18.45 -35.65 1.63
N ALA A 160 19.57 -34.90 1.67
CA ALA A 160 20.91 -35.48 1.82
C ALA A 160 21.08 -36.14 3.20
N GLU A 161 20.66 -35.48 4.28
CA GLU A 161 20.64 -36.06 5.63
C GLU A 161 19.76 -37.32 5.70
N MET A 162 18.56 -37.27 5.11
CA MET A 162 17.65 -38.42 5.05
C MET A 162 18.23 -39.57 4.23
N ALA A 163 18.96 -39.29 3.15
CA ALA A 163 19.65 -40.30 2.35
C ALA A 163 20.78 -40.96 3.15
N GLU A 164 21.56 -40.17 3.90
CA GLU A 164 22.64 -40.70 4.74
C GLU A 164 22.10 -41.54 5.90
N LEU A 165 21.01 -41.11 6.55
CA LEU A 165 20.34 -41.90 7.59
C LEU A 165 19.79 -43.23 7.05
N ARG A 166 19.25 -43.25 5.83
CA ARG A 166 18.82 -44.49 5.16
C ARG A 166 19.99 -45.42 4.91
N LYS A 167 21.11 -44.89 4.42
CA LYS A 167 22.33 -45.66 4.20
C LYS A 167 22.88 -46.26 5.50
N GLN A 168 22.88 -45.48 6.58
CA GLN A 168 23.29 -45.96 7.90
C GLN A 168 22.37 -47.06 8.43
N ARG A 169 21.05 -46.89 8.29
CA ARG A 169 20.06 -47.92 8.65
C ARG A 169 20.30 -49.20 7.86
N ASP A 170 20.49 -49.12 6.55
CA ASP A 170 20.66 -50.29 5.69
C ASP A 170 21.97 -51.02 6.00
N ALA A 171 23.04 -50.27 6.30
CA ALA A 171 24.30 -50.84 6.76
C ALA A 171 24.15 -51.55 8.12
N ALA A 172 23.42 -50.96 9.07
CA ALA A 172 23.14 -51.57 10.36
C ALA A 172 22.30 -52.85 10.24
N LEU A 173 21.29 -52.85 9.36
CA LEU A 173 20.49 -54.05 9.06
C LEU A 173 21.34 -55.16 8.46
N ALA A 174 22.20 -54.83 7.48
CA ALA A 174 23.11 -55.81 6.89
C ALA A 174 24.10 -56.38 7.92
N ALA A 175 24.60 -55.55 8.84
CA ALA A 175 25.45 -56.01 9.94
C ALA A 175 24.68 -56.96 10.89
N SER A 176 23.45 -56.60 11.28
CA SER A 176 22.59 -57.45 12.12
C SER A 176 22.35 -58.82 11.48
N GLN A 177 21.99 -58.85 10.20
CA GLN A 177 21.75 -60.10 9.47
C GLN A 177 23.00 -60.99 9.40
N ARG A 178 24.19 -60.39 9.23
CA ARG A 178 25.46 -61.14 9.27
C ARG A 178 25.70 -61.75 10.66
N THR A 179 25.49 -60.97 11.73
CA THR A 179 25.66 -61.50 13.09
C THR A 179 24.66 -62.61 13.41
N GLU A 180 23.42 -62.54 12.91
CA GLU A 180 22.43 -63.61 13.04
C GLU A 180 22.84 -64.88 12.29
N ALA A 181 23.40 -64.74 11.09
CA ALA A 181 23.94 -65.85 10.31
C ALA A 181 25.12 -66.51 11.04
N ASP A 182 26.04 -65.71 11.59
CA ASP A 182 27.20 -66.19 12.36
C ASP A 182 26.76 -66.93 13.63
N LEU A 183 25.78 -66.40 14.37
CA LEU A 183 25.20 -67.07 15.54
C LEU A 183 24.56 -68.41 15.17
N THR A 184 23.89 -68.49 14.02
CA THR A 184 23.30 -69.73 13.53
C THR A 184 24.38 -70.75 13.16
N ALA A 185 25.47 -70.30 12.51
CA ALA A 185 26.61 -71.15 12.21
C ALA A 185 27.28 -71.69 13.48
N LEU A 186 27.50 -70.83 14.49
CA LEU A 186 28.05 -71.24 15.79
C LEU A 186 27.16 -72.25 16.51
N ARG A 187 25.83 -72.06 16.49
CA ARG A 187 24.87 -73.03 17.06
C ARG A 187 24.97 -74.38 16.35
N ASN A 188 25.06 -74.40 15.03
CA ASN A 188 25.21 -75.64 14.26
C ASN A 188 26.52 -76.37 14.57
N VAL A 189 27.64 -75.63 14.67
CA VAL A 189 28.94 -76.20 15.09
C VAL A 189 28.85 -76.76 16.51
N ASN A 190 28.26 -76.01 17.44
CA ASN A 190 28.09 -76.46 18.82
C ASN A 190 27.24 -77.74 18.91
N GLN A 191 26.13 -77.82 18.17
CA GLN A 191 25.31 -79.03 18.09
C GLN A 191 26.08 -80.23 17.54
N ARG A 192 26.89 -80.04 16.48
CA ARG A 192 27.75 -81.12 15.94
C ARG A 192 28.77 -81.60 16.96
N LEU A 193 29.45 -80.67 17.62
CA LEU A 193 30.41 -81.00 18.68
C LEU A 193 29.75 -81.72 19.85
N MET A 194 28.53 -81.33 20.24
CA MET A 194 27.77 -82.05 21.27
C MET A 194 27.49 -83.49 20.85
N VAL A 195 27.02 -83.72 19.62
CA VAL A 195 26.76 -85.08 19.10
C VAL A 195 28.05 -85.91 19.02
N GLU A 196 29.14 -85.32 18.53
CA GLU A 196 30.46 -85.99 18.47
C GLU A 196 30.99 -86.31 19.86
N ASN A 197 30.92 -85.38 20.81
CA ASN A 197 31.31 -85.62 22.21
C ASN A 197 30.48 -86.74 22.85
N SER A 198 29.16 -86.77 22.65
CA SER A 198 28.31 -87.88 23.13
C SER A 198 28.75 -89.21 22.53
N ARG A 199 29.02 -89.27 21.21
CA ARG A 199 29.51 -90.50 20.56
C ARG A 199 30.88 -90.95 21.09
N LEU A 200 31.81 -90.02 21.31
CA LEU A 200 33.12 -90.33 21.87
C LEU A 200 33.03 -90.84 23.31
N LEU A 201 32.15 -90.26 24.13
CA LEU A 201 31.88 -90.74 25.49
C LEU A 201 31.26 -92.14 25.50
N GLU A 202 30.31 -92.42 24.61
CA GLU A 202 29.73 -93.75 24.45
C GLU A 202 30.79 -94.78 23.97
N ALA A 203 31.63 -94.41 23.01
CA ALA A 203 32.72 -95.26 22.53
C ALA A 203 33.77 -95.53 23.62
N ALA A 204 34.10 -94.53 24.44
CA ALA A 204 34.99 -94.69 25.59
C ALA A 204 34.38 -95.58 26.69
N ALA A 205 33.06 -95.56 26.86
CA ALA A 205 32.35 -96.43 27.81
C ALA A 205 32.21 -97.89 27.33
N LEU A 206 32.26 -98.13 26.02
CA LEU A 206 32.20 -99.46 25.39
C LEU A 206 33.58 -100.09 25.14
N ALA A 207 34.67 -99.35 25.33
CA ALA A 207 36.02 -99.90 25.29
C ALA A 207 36.25 -100.79 26.53
N PRO A 208 36.61 -102.08 26.38
CA PRO A 208 36.87 -102.94 27.53
C PRO A 208 38.08 -102.41 28.30
N ALA A 209 37.95 -102.33 29.63
CA ALA A 209 39.09 -102.16 30.51
C ALA A 209 40.00 -103.38 30.36
N GLU A 210 41.18 -103.18 29.77
CA GLU A 210 42.30 -104.12 29.88
C GLU A 210 42.76 -104.26 31.34
#